data_AF-A0A0E0R3L0-F1
#
_entry.id   AF-A0A0E0R3L0-F1
#
_cell.length_a   1.000
_cell.length_b   1.000
_cell.length_c   1.000
_cell.angle_alpha   90.00
_cell.angle_beta   90.00
_cell.angle_gamma   90.00
#
_symmetry.space_group_name_H-M   'P 1'
#
loop_
_entity.id
_entity.type
_entity.pdbx_description
1 polymer ?
#
loop_
_entity_poly.entity_id
_entity_poly.type
_entity_poly.pdbx_seq_one_letter_code
_entity_poly.pdbx_strand_id
1 'polypeptide(L)'
;MEQLLVLEKVLHENKFFGGERIGFVDLSLGSLSYVIPIYEDITGVRLITSDKFPWLSAWMEGFLGLPLVKEHLPPLDKLRPRGQLKGACWEE
;
A
#
# COMPACT_ATOMS: atom_id res chain seq x y z
N MET A 1 8.77 3.45 -12.83
CA MET A 1 9.69 2.67 -11.97
C MET A 1 10.60 3.60 -11.16
N GLU A 2 11.24 4.60 -11.80
CA GLU A 2 12.13 5.57 -11.13
C GLU A 2 11.48 6.32 -9.95
N GLN A 3 10.21 6.71 -10.06
CA GLN A 3 9.50 7.37 -8.96
C GLN A 3 9.39 6.49 -7.71
N LEU A 4 9.18 5.17 -7.88
CA LEU A 4 9.13 4.24 -6.75
C LEU A 4 10.49 4.11 -6.07
N LEU A 5 11.58 4.17 -6.83
CA LEU A 5 12.94 4.17 -6.27
C LEU A 5 13.22 5.42 -5.42
N VAL A 6 12.67 6.57 -5.82
CA VAL A 6 12.76 7.79 -5.01
C VAL A 6 12.03 7.61 -3.68
N LEU A 7 10.80 7.08 -3.70
CA LEU A 7 10.04 6.80 -2.48
C LEU A 7 10.74 5.78 -1.58
N GLU A 8 11.25 4.71 -2.16
CA GLU A 8 12.00 3.66 -1.48
C GLU A 8 13.22 4.22 -0.74
N LYS A 9 14.00 5.08 -1.41
CA LYS A 9 15.19 5.70 -0.82
C LYS A 9 14.85 6.59 0.38
N VAL A 10 13.73 7.32 0.32
CA VAL A 10 13.30 8.17 1.45
C VAL A 10 12.88 7.32 2.65
N LEU A 11 12.20 6.19 2.40
CA LEU A 11 11.74 5.26 3.43
C LEU A 11 12.84 4.34 3.98
N HIS A 12 13.94 4.14 3.25
CA HIS A 12 15.10 3.41 3.78
C HIS A 12 15.66 4.07 5.05
N GLU A 13 15.57 5.39 5.15
CA GLU A 13 16.08 6.15 6.30
C GLU A 13 14.99 6.45 7.34
N ASN A 14 13.71 6.17 7.04
CA ASN A 14 12.57 6.62 7.86
C ASN A 14 11.40 5.63 7.82
N LYS A 15 10.74 5.41 8.96
CA LYS A 15 9.54 4.56 9.02
C LYS A 15 8.36 5.10 8.19
N PHE A 16 8.18 6.42 8.20
CA PHE A 16 7.17 7.16 7.46
C PHE A 16 7.84 8.26 6.65
N PHE A 17 7.16 8.80 5.64
CA PHE A 17 7.67 9.98 4.94
C PHE A 17 7.79 11.20 5.87
N GLY A 18 6.99 11.24 6.94
CA GLY A 18 7.13 12.19 8.06
C GLY A 18 8.24 11.87 9.07
N GLY A 19 9.06 10.85 8.85
CA GLY A 19 10.10 10.39 9.79
C GLY A 19 9.60 9.31 10.74
N GLU A 20 9.67 9.57 12.05
CA GLU A 20 9.24 8.64 13.10
C GLU A 20 7.71 8.52 13.24
N ARG A 21 6.97 9.52 12.75
CA ARG A 21 5.50 9.60 12.82
C ARG A 21 4.93 9.96 11.46
N ILE A 22 3.63 9.69 11.29
CA ILE A 22 2.93 10.08 10.07
C ILE A 22 3.03 11.59 9.86
N GLY A 23 3.29 11.99 8.62
CA GLY A 23 3.30 13.36 8.17
C GLY A 23 2.30 13.60 7.05
N PHE A 24 2.35 14.81 6.50
CA PHE A 24 1.49 15.23 5.40
C PHE A 24 1.62 14.34 4.16
N VAL A 25 2.84 13.92 3.82
CA VAL A 25 3.11 13.06 2.67
C VAL A 25 2.50 11.67 2.88
N ASP A 26 2.57 11.11 4.08
CA ASP A 26 1.94 9.82 4.40
C ASP A 26 0.43 9.87 4.20
N LEU A 27 -0.22 10.94 4.66
CA LEU A 27 -1.66 11.14 4.47
C LEU A 27 -2.03 11.31 2.99
N SER A 28 -1.19 12.00 2.22
CA SER A 28 -1.42 12.24 0.79
C SER A 28 -1.25 10.96 -0.05
N LEU A 29 -0.22 10.17 0.26
CA LEU A 29 0.12 8.96 -0.48
C LEU A 29 -0.53 7.69 0.08
N GLY A 30 -1.12 7.75 1.28
CA GLY A 30 -1.65 6.59 1.98
C GLY A 30 -2.74 5.82 1.22
N SER A 31 -3.41 6.47 0.27
CA SER A 31 -4.35 5.80 -0.64
C SER A 31 -3.69 4.75 -1.53
N LEU A 32 -2.40 4.92 -1.86
CA LEU A 32 -1.63 3.96 -2.65
C LEU A 32 -1.54 2.60 -1.95
N SER A 33 -1.55 2.59 -0.61
CA SER A 33 -1.43 1.37 0.19
C SER A 33 -2.55 0.37 -0.07
N TYR A 34 -3.75 0.81 -0.47
CA TYR A 34 -4.85 -0.08 -0.85
C TYR A 34 -5.17 -0.09 -2.35
N VAL A 35 -4.87 0.98 -3.10
CA VAL A 35 -5.12 1.01 -4.56
C VAL A 35 -4.14 0.14 -5.33
N ILE A 36 -2.85 0.14 -4.95
CA ILE A 36 -1.83 -0.64 -5.65
C ILE A 36 -2.12 -2.13 -5.56
N PRO A 37 -2.35 -2.74 -4.37
CA PRO A 37 -2.65 -4.17 -4.28
C PRO A 37 -3.89 -4.58 -5.10
N ILE A 38 -4.93 -3.74 -5.14
CA ILE A 38 -6.11 -3.98 -5.98
C ILE A 38 -5.73 -3.97 -7.46
N TYR A 39 -4.91 -3.02 -7.91
CA TYR A 39 -4.46 -2.96 -9.29
C TYR A 39 -3.60 -4.17 -9.66
N GLU A 40 -2.72 -4.61 -8.77
CA GLU A 40 -1.91 -5.82 -8.97
C GLU A 40 -2.79 -7.07 -9.10
N ASP A 41 -3.82 -7.21 -8.26
CA ASP A 41 -4.79 -8.31 -8.32
C ASP A 41 -5.55 -8.31 -9.65
N ILE A 42 -5.98 -7.14 -10.11
CA ILE A 42 -6.73 -7.00 -11.37
C ILE A 42 -5.88 -7.34 -12.60
N THR A 43 -4.63 -6.90 -12.61
CA THR A 43 -3.74 -6.99 -13.77
C THR A 43 -2.84 -8.22 -13.76
N GLY A 44 -2.69 -8.88 -12.61
CA GLY A 44 -1.69 -9.93 -12.38
C GLY A 44 -0.24 -9.41 -12.35
N VAL A 45 -0.02 -8.10 -12.41
CA VAL A 45 1.31 -7.49 -12.40
C VAL A 45 1.70 -7.16 -10.97
N ARG A 46 2.89 -7.60 -10.54
CA ARG A 46 3.48 -7.20 -9.26
C ARG A 46 4.39 -5.98 -9.44
N LEU A 47 3.93 -4.84 -8.95
CA LEU A 47 4.62 -3.55 -9.01
C LEU A 47 5.48 -3.32 -7.77
N ILE A 48 4.92 -3.54 -6.58
CA ILE A 48 5.61 -3.39 -5.29
C ILE A 48 5.75 -4.78 -4.68
N THR A 49 6.98 -5.29 -4.65
CA THR A 49 7.32 -6.54 -3.97
C THR A 49 8.34 -6.26 -2.88
N SER A 50 8.27 -7.00 -1.78
CA SER A 50 9.22 -6.84 -0.67
C SER A 50 10.67 -7.09 -1.09
N ASP A 51 10.91 -7.82 -2.17
CA ASP A 51 12.26 -8.04 -2.72
C ASP A 51 12.84 -6.80 -3.43
N LYS A 52 11.98 -6.01 -4.08
CA LYS A 52 12.39 -4.83 -4.88
C LYS A 52 12.22 -3.51 -4.14
N PHE A 53 11.18 -3.44 -3.30
CA PHE A 53 10.76 -2.26 -2.56
C PHE A 53 10.41 -2.64 -1.11
N PRO A 54 11.35 -3.20 -0.33
CA PRO A 54 11.12 -3.61 1.05
C PRO A 54 10.58 -2.48 1.94
N TRP A 55 11.09 -1.24 1.79
CA TRP A 55 10.73 -0.12 2.65
C TRP A 55 9.35 0.42 2.30
N LEU A 56 9.04 0.54 1.01
CA LEU A 56 7.71 0.94 0.55
C LEU A 56 6.65 -0.11 0.91
N SER A 57 6.98 -1.41 0.81
CA SER A 57 6.13 -2.51 1.26
C SER A 57 5.82 -2.39 2.76
N ALA A 58 6.85 -2.22 3.59
CA ALA A 58 6.70 -2.07 5.04
C ALA A 58 5.92 -0.80 5.41
N TRP A 59 6.12 0.29 4.68
CA TRP A 59 5.37 1.53 4.85
C TRP A 59 3.88 1.35 4.53
N MET A 60 3.54 0.67 3.43
CA MET A 60 2.14 0.41 3.07
C MET A 60 1.42 -0.39 4.16
N GLU A 61 2.04 -1.46 4.64
CA GLU A 61 1.52 -2.29 5.73
C GLU A 61 1.41 -1.50 7.04
N GLY A 62 2.46 -0.74 7.39
CA GLY A 62 2.49 0.10 8.59
C GLY A 62 1.40 1.19 8.57
N PHE A 63 1.17 1.80 7.40
CA PHE A 63 0.13 2.82 7.21
C PHE A 63 -1.27 2.23 7.35
N LEU A 64 -1.55 1.10 6.69
CA LEU A 64 -2.84 0.39 6.83
C LEU A 64 -3.05 -0.17 8.23
N GLY A 65 -1.96 -0.41 8.97
CA GLY A 65 -1.98 -0.86 10.36
C GLY A 65 -2.54 0.18 11.34
N LEU A 66 -2.52 1.47 10.98
CA LEU A 66 -2.92 2.56 11.87
C LEU A 66 -4.43 2.54 12.15
N PRO A 67 -4.86 2.69 13.43
CA PRO A 67 -6.28 2.70 13.77
C PRO A 67 -7.10 3.72 12.98
N LEU A 68 -6.58 4.95 12.87
CA LEU A 68 -7.19 6.04 12.08
C LEU A 68 -7.41 5.63 10.62
N VAL A 69 -6.46 4.93 10.02
CA VAL A 69 -6.57 4.51 8.63
C VAL A 69 -7.60 3.39 8.51
N LYS A 70 -7.53 2.36 9.36
CA LYS A 70 -8.47 1.23 9.37
C LYS A 70 -9.93 1.66 9.48
N GLU A 71 -10.23 2.65 10.31
CA GLU A 71 -11.58 3.18 10.50
C GLU A 71 -12.11 3.96 9.29
N HIS A 72 -11.21 4.44 8.41
CA HIS A 72 -11.55 5.26 7.24
C HIS A 72 -11.26 4.57 5.90
N LEU A 73 -10.88 3.29 5.92
CA LEU A 73 -10.64 2.55 4.69
C LEU A 73 -11.93 2.46 3.87
N PRO A 74 -11.87 2.75 2.56
CA PRO A 74 -12.99 2.46 1.69
C PRO A 74 -13.26 0.95 1.73
N PRO A 75 -14.53 0.52 1.64
CA PRO A 75 -14.85 -0.90 1.60
C PRO A 75 -14.17 -1.53 0.37
N LEU A 76 -13.10 -2.28 0.60
CA LEU A 76 -12.21 -2.82 -0.45
C LEU A 76 -12.99 -3.70 -1.44
N ASP A 77 -14.03 -4.39 -0.96
CA ASP A 77 -14.96 -5.18 -1.78
C ASP A 77 -15.75 -4.36 -2.80
N LYS A 78 -15.95 -3.06 -2.54
CA LYS A 78 -16.59 -2.14 -3.49
C LYS A 78 -15.61 -1.53 -4.49
N LEU A 79 -14.31 -1.60 -4.20
CA LEU A 79 -13.25 -1.11 -5.09
C LEU A 79 -12.77 -2.19 -6.06
N ARG A 80 -12.90 -3.46 -5.68
CA ARG A 80 -12.61 -4.59 -6.58
C ARG A 80 -13.71 -4.71 -7.63
N PRO A 81 -13.37 -4.85 -8.93
CA PRO A 81 -14.35 -5.09 -9.97
C PRO A 81 -15.16 -6.35 -9.64
N ARG A 82 -16.50 -6.23 -9.68
CA ARG A 82 -17.45 -7.32 -9.33
C ARG A 82 -17.19 -8.66 -10.04
N GLY A 83 -16.45 -8.66 -11.15
CA GLY A 83 -16.09 -9.85 -11.93
C GLY A 83 -14.96 -10.71 -11.35
N GLN A 84 -14.25 -10.28 -10.30
CA GLN A 84 -13.08 -11.01 -9.74
C GLN A 84 -13.33 -11.65 -8.36
N LEU A 85 -14.59 -11.67 -7.87
CA LEU A 85 -14.96 -12.29 -6.59
C LEU A 85 -14.87 -13.83 -6.54
N LYS A 86 -14.28 -14.47 -7.55
CA LYS A 86 -13.96 -15.90 -7.53
C LYS A 86 -12.46 -16.06 -7.78
N GLY A 87 -11.64 -16.05 -6.72
CA GLY A 87 -10.24 -16.44 -6.86
C GLY A 87 -9.31 -16.15 -5.69
N ALA A 88 -9.59 -15.17 -4.84
CA ALA A 88 -8.65 -14.81 -3.78
C ALA A 88 -9.08 -15.42 -2.44
N CYS A 89 -8.60 -16.64 -2.20
CA CYS A 89 -8.51 -17.28 -0.89
C CYS A 89 -7.68 -16.37 0.03
N TRP A 90 -8.34 -15.71 0.98
CA TRP A 90 -7.71 -15.00 2.10
C TRP A 90 -8.30 -15.54 3.41
N GLU A 91 -8.11 -16.84 3.63
CA GLU A 91 -8.07 -17.54 4.92
C GLU A 91 -6.87 -18.50 4.72
N GLU A 92 -5.85 -18.57 5.58
CA GLU A 92 -5.82 -18.66 7.05
C GLU A 92 -4.77 -17.73 7.69
#